data_AF-A0A7S2RDR2-F1
#
_entry.id   AF-A0A7S2RDR2-F1
#
_cell.length_a   1.000
_cell.length_b   1.000
_cell.length_c   1.000
_cell.angle_alpha   90.00
_cell.angle_beta   90.00
_cell.angle_gamma   90.00
#
_symmetry.space_group_name_H-M   'P 1'
#
loop_
_entity.id
_entity.type
_entity.pdbx_description
1 polymer ?
#
loop_
_entity_poly.entity_id
_entity_poly.type
_entity_poly.pdbx_seq_one_letter_code
_entity_poly.pdbx_strand_id
1 'polypeptide(L)'
;AITNGKGNPFCMTQTLQPYFDFCVSGEDPDVFPKRKPDAGIYQIALQKYKFLHEGATNNKNSADEFIWIHVGDDLANDVGGSAACGALAIWANLGEEYKQT
;
A
#
# COMPACT_ATOMS: atom_id res chain seq x y z
N ALA A 1 -0.25 3.33 3.54
CA ALA A 1 -0.47 1.96 4.03
C ALA A 1 -1.46 1.22 3.12
N ILE A 2 -1.33 -0.09 2.97
CA ILE A 2 -2.27 -0.96 2.25
C ILE A 2 -2.62 -2.15 3.15
N THR A 3 -3.89 -2.39 3.46
CA THR A 3 -4.31 -3.47 4.38
C THR A 3 -5.58 -4.16 3.91
N ASN A 4 -5.75 -5.44 4.25
CA ASN A 4 -7.02 -6.16 4.01
C ASN A 4 -8.08 -5.89 5.09
N GLY A 5 -7.67 -5.43 6.28
CA GLY A 5 -8.53 -5.25 7.44
C GLY A 5 -8.73 -3.77 7.84
N LYS A 6 -9.20 -3.57 9.07
CA LYS A 6 -9.57 -2.25 9.64
C LYS A 6 -8.41 -1.39 10.13
N GLY A 7 -7.18 -1.88 10.05
CA GLY A 7 -6.01 -1.17 10.55
C GLY A 7 -5.83 0.17 9.83
N ASN A 8 -5.89 1.28 10.55
CA ASN A 8 -5.72 2.62 9.98
C ASN A 8 -4.66 3.41 10.76
N PRO A 9 -3.50 3.73 10.15
CA PRO A 9 -2.44 4.47 10.83
C PRO A 9 -2.87 5.89 11.23
N PHE A 10 -3.88 6.49 10.61
CA PHE A 10 -4.39 7.80 10.99
C PHE A 10 -5.09 7.81 12.36
N CYS A 11 -5.57 6.64 12.82
CA CYS A 11 -6.11 6.50 14.17
C CYS A 11 -5.01 6.32 15.23
N MET A 12 -3.75 6.14 14.82
CA MET A 12 -2.59 5.89 15.68
C MET A 12 -1.78 7.19 15.86
N THR A 13 -2.43 8.22 16.41
CA THR A 13 -1.96 9.61 16.43
C THR A 13 -0.66 9.85 17.20
N GLN A 14 -0.31 8.96 18.13
CA GLN A 14 0.91 9.06 18.93
C GLN A 14 2.06 8.18 18.42
N THR A 15 1.86 7.41 17.35
CA THR A 15 2.86 6.45 16.86
C THR A 15 3.03 6.52 15.34
N LEU A 16 2.09 5.96 14.58
CA LEU A 16 2.27 5.73 13.15
C LEU A 16 1.78 6.89 12.28
N GLN A 17 0.81 7.67 12.74
CA GLN A 17 0.13 8.69 11.92
C GLN A 17 1.09 9.63 11.16
N PRO A 18 2.19 10.15 11.74
CA PRO A 18 3.09 11.08 11.04
C PRO A 18 3.84 10.50 9.84
N TYR A 19 3.85 9.16 9.67
CA TYR A 19 4.64 8.47 8.64
C TYR A 19 3.82 8.03 7.42
N PHE A 20 2.52 8.34 7.38
CA PHE A 20 1.63 7.88 6.31
C PHE A 20 0.83 9.03 5.70
N ASP A 21 0.98 9.24 4.40
CA ASP A 21 0.18 10.22 3.63
C ASP A 21 -1.21 9.70 3.24
N PHE A 22 -1.35 8.37 3.15
CA PHE A 22 -2.64 7.73 2.85
C PHE A 22 -2.72 6.29 3.38
N CYS A 23 -3.94 5.77 3.46
CA CYS A 23 -4.25 4.38 3.76
C CYS A 23 -5.29 3.86 2.76
N VAL A 24 -5.09 2.63 2.27
CA VAL A 24 -6.08 1.90 1.46
C VAL A 24 -6.44 0.63 2.21
N SER A 25 -7.70 0.47 2.57
CA SER A 25 -8.22 -0.72 3.23
C SER A 25 -9.07 -1.55 2.27
N GLY A 26 -8.93 -2.87 2.34
CA GLY A 26 -9.82 -3.84 1.72
C GLY A 26 -11.26 -3.79 2.22
N GLU A 27 -11.54 -3.01 3.26
CA GLU A 27 -12.88 -2.72 3.75
C GLU A 27 -13.45 -1.40 3.23
N ASP A 28 -12.64 -0.56 2.56
CA ASP A 28 -13.13 0.70 2.00
C ASP A 28 -14.15 0.42 0.87
N PRO A 29 -15.25 1.20 0.77
CA PRO A 29 -16.28 0.97 -0.25
C PRO A 29 -15.79 1.05 -1.70
N ASP A 30 -14.74 1.85 -1.97
CA ASP A 30 -14.09 1.99 -3.29
C ASP A 30 -13.10 0.85 -3.59
N VAL A 31 -12.75 0.03 -2.59
CA VAL A 31 -11.82 -1.10 -2.70
C VAL A 31 -12.55 -2.44 -2.70
N PHE A 32 -13.55 -2.63 -1.84
CA PHE A 32 -14.24 -3.91 -1.71
C PHE A 32 -14.93 -4.32 -3.05
N PRO A 33 -14.81 -5.58 -3.50
CA PRO A 33 -14.21 -6.75 -2.82
C PRO A 33 -12.72 -7.01 -3.15
N LYS A 34 -12.03 -6.07 -3.81
CA LYS A 34 -10.70 -6.24 -4.38
C LYS A 34 -9.60 -6.16 -3.32
N ARG A 35 -9.56 -7.10 -2.38
CA ARG A 35 -8.55 -7.21 -1.31
C ARG A 35 -7.29 -7.88 -1.82
N LYS A 36 -6.14 -7.68 -1.15
CA LYS A 36 -4.91 -8.46 -1.45
C LYS A 36 -5.27 -9.96 -1.44
N PRO A 37 -4.80 -10.75 -2.41
CA PRO A 37 -3.79 -10.43 -3.42
C PRO A 37 -4.34 -9.83 -4.73
N ASP A 38 -5.63 -9.45 -4.81
CA ASP A 38 -6.21 -8.84 -6.00
C ASP A 38 -5.49 -7.56 -6.40
N ALA A 39 -5.22 -7.38 -7.70
CA ALA A 39 -4.52 -6.22 -8.22
C ALA A 39 -5.25 -4.88 -7.94
N GLY A 40 -6.55 -4.91 -7.70
CA GLY A 40 -7.38 -3.74 -7.50
C GLY A 40 -6.95 -2.87 -6.33
N ILE A 41 -6.63 -3.44 -5.17
CA ILE A 41 -6.19 -2.64 -4.00
C ILE A 41 -4.87 -1.92 -4.29
N TYR A 42 -3.97 -2.57 -5.02
CA TYR A 42 -2.69 -2.03 -5.43
C TYR A 42 -2.84 -0.89 -6.43
N GLN A 43 -3.70 -1.08 -7.43
CA GLN A 43 -4.02 -0.06 -8.42
C GLN A 43 -4.66 1.17 -7.76
N ILE A 44 -5.57 0.97 -6.79
CA ILE A 44 -6.18 2.07 -6.03
C ILE A 44 -5.12 2.81 -5.20
N ALA A 45 -4.18 2.10 -4.57
CA ALA A 45 -3.09 2.72 -3.85
C ALA A 45 -2.20 3.59 -4.76
N LEU A 46 -1.87 3.09 -5.96
CA LEU A 46 -1.14 3.86 -6.96
C LEU A 46 -1.92 5.08 -7.45
N GLN A 47 -3.23 4.96 -7.67
CA GLN A 47 -4.10 6.08 -8.02
C GLN A 47 -4.14 7.14 -6.92
N LYS A 48 -4.26 6.75 -5.65
CA LYS A 48 -4.22 7.69 -4.52
C LYS A 48 -2.86 8.38 -4.41
N TYR A 49 -1.76 7.66 -4.59
CA TYR A 49 -0.42 8.25 -4.65
C TYR A 49 -0.33 9.31 -5.76
N LYS A 50 -0.72 8.97 -6.98
CA LYS A 50 -0.73 9.90 -8.12
C LYS A 50 -1.59 11.12 -7.87
N PHE A 51 -2.81 10.94 -7.35
CA PHE A 51 -3.70 12.04 -7.03
C PHE A 51 -3.06 13.04 -6.05
N LEU A 52 -2.38 12.55 -5.02
CA LEU A 52 -1.71 13.40 -4.02
C LEU A 52 -0.47 14.13 -4.57
N HIS A 53 0.25 13.53 -5.52
CA HIS A 53 1.58 14.03 -5.95
C HIS A 53 1.59 14.69 -7.35
N GLU A 54 0.76 14.22 -8.27
CA GLU A 54 0.58 14.84 -9.60
C GLU A 54 -0.31 16.09 -9.51
N GLY A 55 -1.27 16.14 -8.56
CA GLY A 55 -2.07 17.34 -8.29
C GLY A 55 -1.26 18.53 -7.73
N ALA A 56 -0.06 18.28 -7.21
CA ALA A 56 0.83 19.30 -6.66
C ALA A 56 1.80 19.90 -7.68
N THR A 57 1.94 19.31 -8.88
CA THR A 57 2.96 19.69 -9.86
C THR A 57 2.37 19.91 -11.25
N ASN A 58 2.24 21.17 -11.67
CA ASN A 58 1.99 21.55 -13.07
C ASN A 58 3.18 21.23 -14.01
N ASN A 59 4.12 20.38 -13.60
CA ASN A 59 5.29 20.00 -14.36
C ASN A 59 4.97 18.75 -15.20
N LYS A 60 4.69 18.98 -16.48
CA LYS A 60 4.58 17.97 -17.54
C LYS A 60 5.92 17.30 -17.90
N ASN A 61 6.83 17.17 -16.94
CA ASN A 61 8.12 16.51 -17.17
C ASN A 61 8.15 15.17 -16.43
N SER A 62 7.98 14.14 -17.25
CA SER A 62 8.07 12.69 -17.04
C SER A 62 7.17 12.05 -15.98
N ALA A 63 6.15 11.35 -16.48
CA ALA A 63 5.41 10.30 -15.78
C ALA A 63 6.28 9.05 -15.41
N ASP A 64 7.61 9.20 -15.48
CA ASP A 64 8.67 8.22 -15.28
C ASP A 64 9.69 8.93 -14.36
N GLU A 65 10.15 8.46 -13.20
CA GLU A 65 10.21 7.14 -12.60
C GLU A 65 9.93 7.31 -11.10
N PHE A 66 8.94 6.63 -10.54
CA PHE A 66 8.96 6.37 -9.10
C PHE A 66 9.19 4.89 -8.88
N ILE A 67 10.09 4.57 -7.95
CA ILE A 67 10.31 3.20 -7.53
C ILE A 67 9.24 2.89 -6.49
N TRP A 68 8.32 2.01 -6.85
CA TRP A 68 7.34 1.50 -5.89
C TRP A 68 7.93 0.32 -5.13
N ILE A 69 8.08 0.48 -3.82
CA ILE A 69 8.47 -0.60 -2.91
C ILE A 69 7.24 -0.98 -2.07
N HIS A 70 6.98 -2.27 -1.96
CA HIS A 70 5.96 -2.80 -1.06
C HIS A 70 6.63 -3.70 -0.01
N VAL A 71 6.29 -3.50 1.25
CA VAL A 71 6.85 -4.24 2.38
C VAL A 71 5.70 -4.90 3.13
N GLY A 72 5.81 -6.21 3.35
CA GLY A 72 4.84 -6.96 4.14
C GLY A 72 5.33 -8.36 4.48
N ASP A 73 4.60 -9.01 5.36
CA ASP A 73 4.96 -10.28 5.97
C ASP A 73 4.38 -11.50 5.24
N ASP A 74 3.31 -11.31 4.47
CA ASP A 74 2.62 -12.39 3.78
C ASP A 74 3.15 -12.58 2.35
N LEU A 75 3.60 -13.79 2.03
CA LEU A 75 4.18 -14.12 0.72
C LEU A 75 3.18 -13.98 -0.44
N ALA A 76 1.91 -14.29 -0.24
CA ALA A 76 0.89 -14.24 -1.28
C ALA A 76 0.27 -12.84 -1.37
N ASN A 77 -0.19 -12.33 -0.23
CA ASN A 77 -0.88 -11.06 -0.13
C ASN A 77 0.09 -9.93 -0.45
N ASP A 78 1.21 -9.80 0.27
CA ASP A 78 2.10 -8.64 0.18
C ASP A 78 3.16 -8.81 -0.90
N VAL A 79 3.88 -9.93 -0.91
CA VAL A 79 5.01 -10.10 -1.83
C VAL A 79 4.51 -10.41 -3.24
N GLY A 80 3.77 -11.50 -3.42
CA GLY A 80 3.26 -11.94 -4.71
C GLY A 80 2.29 -10.93 -5.33
N GLY A 81 1.30 -10.48 -4.55
CA GLY A 81 0.29 -9.52 -5.02
C GLY A 81 0.89 -8.18 -5.48
N SER A 82 1.81 -7.60 -4.71
CA SER A 82 2.42 -6.32 -5.08
C SER A 82 3.42 -6.46 -6.22
N ALA A 83 4.24 -7.52 -6.26
CA ALA A 83 5.19 -7.76 -7.33
C ALA A 83 4.49 -7.95 -8.69
N ALA A 84 3.36 -8.66 -8.70
CA ALA A 84 2.51 -8.79 -9.89
C ALA A 84 1.97 -7.45 -10.40
N CYS A 85 1.92 -6.42 -9.55
CA CYS A 85 1.50 -5.07 -9.89
C CYS A 85 2.67 -4.12 -10.21
N GLY A 86 3.91 -4.62 -10.21
CA GLY A 86 5.11 -3.84 -10.54
C GLY A 86 5.86 -3.25 -9.34
N ALA A 87 5.53 -3.64 -8.10
CA ALA A 87 6.33 -3.24 -6.94
C ALA A 87 7.63 -4.05 -6.85
N LEU A 88 8.68 -3.41 -6.33
CA LEU A 88 9.78 -4.13 -5.69
C LEU A 88 9.31 -4.59 -4.31
N ALA A 89 9.06 -5.89 -4.17
CA ALA A 89 8.56 -6.46 -2.94
C ALA A 89 9.70 -6.82 -1.96
N ILE A 90 9.55 -6.41 -0.71
CA ILE A 90 10.43 -6.81 0.41
C ILE A 90 9.61 -7.68 1.35
N TRP A 91 10.04 -8.92 1.52
CA TRP A 91 9.47 -9.81 2.51
C TRP A 91 10.03 -9.49 3.90
N ALA A 92 9.16 -9.00 4.78
CA ALA A 92 9.49 -8.80 6.18
C ALA A 92 9.32 -10.13 6.92
N ASN A 93 10.35 -10.97 6.95
CA ASN A 93 10.37 -12.20 7.74
C ASN A 93 10.81 -11.86 9.18
N LEU A 94 9.84 -11.67 10.08
CA LEU A 94 10.06 -11.33 11.48
C LEU A 94 10.02 -12.59 12.36
N GLY A 95 10.40 -12.47 13.63
CA GLY A 95 10.33 -13.58 14.57
C GLY A 95 8.90 -14.05 14.88
N GLU A 96 8.76 -15.29 15.34
CA GLU A 96 7.46 -15.91 15.67
C GLU A 96 6.66 -15.10 16.70
N GLU A 97 7.33 -14.33 17.58
CA GLU A 97 6.70 -13.48 18.58
C GLU A 97 5.77 -12.41 17.99
N TYR A 98 5.95 -12.06 16.72
CA TYR A 98 5.15 -11.07 16.00
C TYR A 98 3.90 -11.66 15.34
N LYS A 99 3.71 -12.99 15.38
CA LYS A 99 2.51 -13.70 14.90
C LYS A 99 2.10 -13.30 13.48
N GLN A 100 3.08 -13.25 12.58
CA GLN A 100 2.86 -13.00 11.15
C GLN A 100 1.86 -14.03 10.59
N THR A 101 1.02 -13.59 9.66
CA THR A 101 -0.06 -14.42 9.08
C THR A 101 0.22 -14.78 7.64
#